data_AF-A0A124G9Y9-F1
#
_entry.id   AF-A0A124G9Y9-F1
#
_cell.length_a   1.000
_cell.length_b   1.000
_cell.length_c   1.000
_cell.angle_alpha   90.00
_cell.angle_beta   90.00
_cell.angle_gamma   90.00
#
_symmetry.space_group_name_H-M   'P 1'
#
loop_
_entity.id
_entity.type
_entity.pdbx_description
1 polymer ?
#
loop_
_entity_poly.entity_id
_entity_poly.type
_entity_poly.pdbx_seq_one_letter_code
_entity_poly.pdbx_strand_id
1 'polypeptide(L)'
;MFQQQIYAQFLKQHAKGKYTVDFQDTELSNALLGKANINYDNIANYTKADIAKQLGVDAVISGTIKRSKPMSGAGAVVMGLLGGFWGSTNRVDVTLNIHDGKNSDLLWKYDHEASGSIGSSSEGLAKSLMQGISKDFPYKKDKDKP
;
A
#
# COMPACT_ATOMS: atom_id res chain seq x y z
N MET A 1 -11.28 -0.78 4.57
CA MET A 1 -11.28 -1.85 3.54
C MET A 1 -9.89 -2.08 2.92
N PHE A 2 -9.30 -1.17 2.14
CA PHE A 2 -8.03 -1.48 1.44
C PHE A 2 -6.79 -1.60 2.37
N GLN A 3 -6.65 -0.70 3.35
CA GLN A 3 -5.56 -0.74 4.35
C GLN A 3 -5.53 -2.05 5.15
N GLN A 4 -6.71 -2.53 5.59
CA GLN A 4 -6.85 -3.80 6.32
C GLN A 4 -6.39 -5.00 5.47
N GLN A 5 -6.65 -4.97 4.16
CA GLN A 5 -6.24 -6.05 3.25
C GLN A 5 -4.72 -6.08 3.04
N ILE A 6 -4.08 -4.91 2.93
CA ILE A 6 -2.61 -4.83 2.92
C ILE A 6 -2.03 -5.37 4.23
N TYR A 7 -2.55 -4.90 5.36
CA TYR A 7 -2.08 -5.33 6.68
C TYR A 7 -2.24 -6.84 6.90
N ALA A 8 -3.38 -7.43 6.52
CA ALA A 8 -3.60 -8.87 6.58
C ALA A 8 -2.56 -9.65 5.76
N GLN A 9 -2.11 -9.13 4.62
CA GLN A 9 -1.03 -9.75 3.84
C GLN A 9 0.35 -9.56 4.51
N PHE A 10 0.64 -8.40 5.09
CA PHE A 10 1.87 -8.20 5.88
C PHE A 10 1.93 -9.17 7.04
N LEU A 11 0.84 -9.29 7.82
CA LEU A 11 0.71 -10.27 8.89
C LEU A 11 0.88 -11.71 8.38
N LYS A 12 0.26 -12.06 7.25
CA LYS A 12 0.40 -13.40 6.66
C LYS A 12 1.85 -13.73 6.27
N GLN A 13 2.64 -12.71 5.92
CA GLN A 13 4.05 -12.88 5.57
C GLN A 13 4.97 -12.82 6.81
N HIS A 14 4.63 -12.01 7.81
CA HIS A 14 5.25 -11.99 9.14
C HIS A 14 5.07 -13.31 9.88
N ALA A 15 3.85 -13.85 9.93
CA ALA A 15 3.51 -15.14 10.53
C ALA A 15 4.26 -16.32 9.87
N LYS A 16 4.78 -16.14 8.65
CA LYS A 16 5.66 -17.10 7.98
C LYS A 16 7.14 -16.94 8.37
N GLY A 17 7.44 -16.12 9.37
CA GLY A 17 8.80 -15.85 9.87
C GLY A 17 9.69 -15.13 8.87
N LYS A 18 9.13 -14.44 7.87
CA LYS A 18 9.92 -13.86 6.76
C LYS A 18 10.54 -12.51 7.08
N TYR A 19 10.13 -11.86 8.16
CA TYR A 19 10.57 -10.52 8.52
C TYR A 19 11.30 -10.51 9.87
N THR A 20 12.25 -9.59 10.01
CA THR A 20 12.96 -9.32 11.27
C THR A 20 12.27 -8.26 12.12
N VAL A 21 11.22 -7.64 11.59
CA VAL A 21 10.48 -6.52 12.19
C VAL A 21 9.07 -6.94 12.58
N ASP A 22 8.54 -6.31 13.61
CA ASP A 22 7.15 -6.47 14.04
C ASP A 22 6.26 -5.37 13.47
N PHE A 23 5.00 -5.70 13.20
CA PHE A 23 4.03 -4.76 12.64
C PHE A 23 3.02 -4.38 13.72
N GLN A 24 2.82 -3.08 13.90
CA GLN A 24 1.75 -2.57 14.76
C GLN A 24 0.39 -2.89 14.15
N ASP A 25 -0.58 -3.18 15.01
CA ASP A 25 -1.95 -3.44 14.58
C ASP A 25 -2.63 -2.21 13.96
N THR A 26 -3.39 -2.43 12.89
CA THR A 26 -4.08 -1.33 12.20
C THR A 26 -5.17 -0.68 13.03
N GLU A 27 -5.88 -1.43 13.86
CA GLU A 27 -6.89 -0.87 14.76
C GLU A 27 -6.23 -0.04 15.85
N LEU A 28 -5.13 -0.52 16.42
CA LEU A 28 -4.32 0.25 17.36
C LEU A 28 -3.79 1.53 16.73
N SER A 29 -3.23 1.45 15.52
CA SER A 29 -2.71 2.60 14.78
C SER A 29 -3.81 3.64 14.53
N ASN A 30 -4.98 3.21 14.06
CA ASN A 30 -6.11 4.09 13.79
C ASN A 30 -6.65 4.71 15.10
N ALA A 31 -6.67 3.96 16.20
CA ALA A 31 -7.09 4.47 17.50
C ALA A 31 -6.13 5.53 18.05
N LEU A 32 -4.81 5.32 17.92
CA LEU A 32 -3.78 6.29 18.34
C LEU A 32 -3.86 7.58 17.51
N LEU A 33 -3.96 7.46 16.18
CA LEU A 33 -4.12 8.62 15.30
C LEU A 33 -5.44 9.37 15.59
N GLY A 34 -6.54 8.64 15.79
CA GLY A 34 -7.82 9.22 16.16
C GLY A 34 -7.78 9.98 17.48
N LYS A 35 -7.09 9.46 18.50
CA LYS A 35 -6.87 10.16 19.78
C LYS A 35 -6.04 11.44 19.62
N ALA A 36 -5.12 11.45 18.66
CA ALA A 36 -4.34 12.64 18.30
C ALA A 36 -5.10 13.59 17.34
N ASN A 37 -6.37 13.31 17.04
CA ASN A 37 -7.19 14.03 16.06
C ASN A 37 -6.54 14.07 14.66
N ILE A 38 -5.77 13.04 14.32
CA ILE A 38 -5.15 12.84 13.01
C ILE A 38 -6.09 11.97 12.17
N ASN A 39 -6.48 12.47 11.01
CA ASN A 39 -7.38 11.83 10.07
C ASN A 39 -6.83 11.94 8.64
N TYR A 40 -7.53 11.36 7.67
CA TYR A 40 -7.10 11.37 6.27
C TYR A 40 -6.94 12.77 5.67
N ASP A 41 -7.69 13.77 6.17
CA ASP A 41 -7.67 15.13 5.64
C ASP A 41 -6.47 15.94 6.14
N ASN A 42 -6.01 15.66 7.37
CA ASN A 42 -4.92 16.41 8.00
C ASN A 42 -3.62 15.64 8.15
N ILE A 43 -3.57 14.33 7.89
CA ILE A 43 -2.36 13.50 8.03
C ILE A 43 -1.20 13.99 7.16
N ALA A 44 -1.50 14.66 6.05
CA ALA A 44 -0.49 15.28 5.19
C ALA A 44 0.22 16.48 5.83
N ASN A 45 -0.36 17.09 6.87
CA ASN A 45 0.22 18.22 7.60
C ASN A 45 1.26 17.79 8.64
N TYR A 46 1.39 16.48 8.90
CA TYR A 46 2.32 15.93 9.87
C TYR A 46 3.53 15.31 9.18
N THR A 47 4.70 15.49 9.80
CA THR A 47 5.89 14.77 9.36
C THR A 47 5.76 13.28 9.68
N LYS A 48 6.56 12.45 9.02
CA LYS A 48 6.55 11.01 9.29
C LYS A 48 7.10 10.72 10.70
N ALA A 49 8.02 11.53 11.19
CA ALA A 49 8.50 11.47 12.56
C ALA A 49 7.40 11.83 13.59
N ASP A 50 6.56 12.84 13.31
CA ASP A 50 5.43 13.17 14.20
C ASP A 50 4.43 12.02 14.26
N ILE A 51 4.10 11.44 13.10
CA ILE A 51 3.24 10.25 13.01
C ILE A 51 3.87 9.07 13.77
N ALA A 52 5.17 8.82 13.60
CA ALA A 52 5.88 7.74 14.28
C ALA A 52 5.83 7.90 15.80
N LYS A 53 6.02 9.13 16.32
CA LYS A 53 5.92 9.44 17.75
C LYS A 53 4.51 9.19 18.29
N GLN A 54 3.47 9.58 17.56
CA GLN A 54 2.08 9.32 17.98
C GLN A 54 1.76 7.82 17.97
N LEU A 55 2.31 7.07 17.03
CA LEU A 55 2.13 5.63 16.92
C LEU A 55 3.03 4.83 17.88
N GLY A 56 4.12 5.43 18.39
CA GLY A 56 5.11 4.75 19.22
C GLY A 56 5.96 3.73 18.45
N VAL A 57 6.23 3.99 17.17
CA VAL A 57 6.97 3.10 16.25
C VAL A 57 8.31 3.68 15.83
N ASP A 58 9.22 2.82 15.42
CA ASP A 58 10.56 3.15 14.91
C ASP A 58 10.55 3.58 13.43
N ALA A 59 9.63 3.06 12.64
CA ALA A 59 9.44 3.43 11.24
C ALA A 59 7.97 3.46 10.84
N VAL A 60 7.62 4.30 9.86
CA VAL A 60 6.25 4.45 9.36
C VAL A 60 6.17 3.98 7.91
N ILE A 61 5.30 3.00 7.68
CA ILE A 61 4.91 2.57 6.34
C ILE A 61 3.71 3.41 5.90
N SER A 62 3.85 4.10 4.77
CA SER A 62 2.80 4.92 4.17
C SER A 62 2.68 4.65 2.68
N GLY A 63 1.50 4.85 2.11
CA GLY A 63 1.33 4.64 0.67
C GLY A 63 0.12 5.35 0.09
N THR A 64 0.20 5.60 -1.20
CA THR A 64 -0.89 6.15 -2.00
C THR A 64 -1.24 5.18 -3.11
N ILE A 65 -2.53 4.98 -3.33
CA ILE A 65 -3.05 4.07 -4.36
C ILE A 65 -4.07 4.83 -5.17
N LYS A 66 -3.72 5.09 -6.43
CA LYS A 66 -4.59 5.75 -7.39
C LYS A 66 -5.12 4.67 -8.33
N ARG A 67 -6.45 4.57 -8.42
CA ARG A 67 -7.10 3.71 -9.41
C ARG A 67 -7.76 4.59 -10.44
N SER A 68 -7.38 4.45 -11.70
CA SER A 68 -8.08 5.06 -12.82
C SER A 68 -8.84 3.97 -13.59
N LYS A 69 -10.15 4.18 -13.74
CA LYS A 69 -11.00 3.37 -14.60
C LYS A 69 -11.35 4.22 -15.81
N PRO A 70 -10.79 3.97 -17.00
CA PRO A 70 -11.25 4.62 -18.21
C PRO A 70 -12.59 3.98 -18.60
N MET A 71 -13.69 4.53 -18.06
CA MET A 71 -15.03 4.65 -18.66
C MET A 71 -16.08 4.90 -17.57
N SER A 72 -16.46 6.17 -17.43
CA SER A 72 -17.78 6.58 -16.95
C SER A 72 -18.15 7.81 -17.77
N GLY A 73 -19.15 7.69 -18.63
CA GLY A 73 -19.66 8.78 -19.47
C GLY A 73 -19.64 8.44 -20.95
N ALA A 74 -20.78 7.96 -21.47
CA ALA A 74 -21.28 8.01 -22.86
C ALA A 74 -20.39 7.69 -24.09
N GLY A 75 -19.06 7.56 -24.00
CA GLY A 75 -18.13 7.43 -25.14
C GLY A 75 -17.60 6.02 -25.42
N ALA A 76 -18.02 5.03 -24.63
CA ALA A 76 -17.57 3.63 -24.73
C ALA A 76 -18.01 2.91 -26.00
N VAL A 77 -19.16 3.28 -26.55
CA VAL A 77 -19.85 2.50 -27.59
C VAL A 77 -19.22 2.73 -28.98
N VAL A 78 -18.56 3.86 -29.20
CA VAL A 78 -18.00 4.19 -30.53
C VAL A 78 -16.70 3.43 -30.82
N MET A 79 -15.90 3.11 -29.80
CA MET A 79 -14.60 2.42 -30.01
C MET A 79 -14.74 0.92 -30.31
N GLY A 80 -15.86 0.29 -29.94
CA GLY A 80 -16.13 -1.12 -30.22
C GLY A 80 -16.43 -1.41 -31.70
N LEU A 81 -16.88 -0.41 -32.46
CA LEU A 81 -17.33 -0.60 -33.84
C LEU A 81 -16.22 -0.42 -34.89
N LEU A 82 -15.08 0.19 -34.55
CA LEU A 82 -14.06 0.57 -35.54
C LEU A 82 -12.73 -0.22 -35.47
N GLY A 83 -12.49 -1.05 -34.45
CA GLY A 83 -11.13 -1.58 -34.27
C GLY A 83 -10.90 -2.81 -33.38
N GLY A 84 -11.90 -3.65 -33.12
CA GLY A 84 -11.69 -5.03 -32.63
C GLY A 84 -11.01 -5.26 -31.27
N PHE A 85 -10.65 -4.23 -30.50
CA PHE A 85 -10.07 -4.36 -29.17
C PHE A 85 -11.10 -4.13 -28.06
N TRP A 86 -11.61 -5.21 -27.47
CA TRP A 86 -12.49 -5.16 -26.30
C TRP A 86 -11.65 -5.21 -25.03
N GLY A 87 -11.40 -4.07 -24.39
CA GLY A 87 -10.66 -4.08 -23.12
C GLY A 87 -10.84 -2.79 -22.33
N SER A 88 -11.63 -2.83 -21.26
CA SER A 88 -11.63 -1.79 -20.23
C SER A 88 -10.32 -1.90 -19.45
N THR A 89 -9.26 -1.23 -19.91
CA THR A 89 -7.97 -1.28 -19.23
C THR A 89 -8.06 -0.47 -17.94
N ASN A 90 -8.20 -1.13 -16.78
CA ASN A 90 -8.02 -0.46 -15.50
C ASN A 90 -6.53 -0.18 -15.29
N ARG A 91 -6.18 0.99 -14.75
CA ARG A 91 -4.82 1.31 -14.33
C ARG A 91 -4.79 1.60 -12.84
N VAL A 92 -3.80 1.03 -12.16
CA VAL A 92 -3.57 1.23 -10.74
C VAL A 92 -2.13 1.65 -10.53
N ASP A 93 -1.96 2.84 -9.98
CA ASP A 93 -0.66 3.40 -9.62
C ASP A 93 -0.52 3.30 -8.09
N VAL A 94 0.52 2.60 -7.63
CA VAL A 94 0.80 2.40 -6.22
C VAL A 94 2.18 2.91 -5.87
N THR A 95 2.24 3.75 -4.85
CA THR A 95 3.48 4.19 -4.22
C THR A 95 3.43 3.79 -2.76
N LEU A 96 4.46 3.10 -2.29
CA LEU A 96 4.67 2.74 -0.90
C LEU A 96 6.03 3.22 -0.44
N ASN A 97 6.09 3.79 0.75
CA ASN A 97 7.29 4.37 1.34
C ASN A 97 7.43 3.91 2.79
N ILE A 98 8.65 3.60 3.20
CA ILE A 98 9.05 3.41 4.59
C ILE A 98 9.89 4.62 4.97
N HIS A 99 9.48 5.33 6.02
CA HIS A 99 10.25 6.44 6.56
C HIS A 99 10.72 6.11 7.97
N ASP A 100 11.91 6.59 8.32
CA ASP A 100 12.45 6.54 9.67
C ASP A 100 11.62 7.42 10.62
N GLY A 101 11.30 6.90 11.80
CA GLY A 101 10.46 7.56 12.79
C GLY A 101 11.17 8.65 13.61
N LYS A 102 12.51 8.74 13.54
CA LYS A 102 13.27 9.80 14.23
C LYS A 102 13.41 11.03 13.36
N ASN A 103 13.81 10.84 12.10
CA ASN A 103 14.24 11.93 11.22
C ASN A 103 13.30 12.18 10.04
N SER A 104 12.31 11.31 9.80
CA SER A 104 11.52 11.27 8.55
C SER A 104 12.34 10.93 7.30
N ASP A 105 13.51 10.33 7.44
CA ASP A 105 14.34 9.92 6.30
C ASP A 105 13.65 8.81 5.52
N LEU A 106 13.65 8.90 4.18
CA LEU A 106 13.11 7.84 3.33
C LEU A 106 14.06 6.64 3.34
N LEU A 107 13.65 5.55 3.98
CA LEU A 107 14.43 4.31 4.08
C LEU A 107 14.24 3.41 2.87
N TRP A 108 13.02 3.38 2.32
CA TRP A 108 12.68 2.52 1.20
C TRP A 108 11.46 3.03 0.46
N LYS A 109 11.45 2.83 -0.85
CA LYS A 109 10.35 3.19 -1.74
C LYS A 109 10.07 2.08 -2.73
N TYR A 110 8.79 1.86 -3.00
CA TYR A 110 8.30 0.97 -4.03
C TYR A 110 7.21 1.67 -4.81
N ASP A 111 7.47 1.86 -6.10
CA ASP A 111 6.52 2.36 -7.07
C ASP A 111 6.15 1.24 -8.03
N HIS A 112 4.86 1.01 -8.21
CA HIS A 112 4.37 0.02 -9.15
C HIS A 112 3.12 0.52 -9.86
N GLU A 113 3.18 0.48 -11.17
CA GLU A 113 2.07 0.73 -12.05
C GLU A 113 1.64 -0.60 -12.66
N ALA A 114 0.35 -0.89 -12.56
CA ALA A 114 -0.23 -2.05 -13.19
C ALA A 114 -1.42 -1.62 -14.06
N SER A 115 -1.45 -2.12 -15.30
CA SER A 115 -2.54 -1.91 -16.25
C SER A 115 -3.13 -3.24 -16.70
N GLY A 116 -4.46 -3.38 -16.71
CA GLY A 116 -5.16 -4.56 -17.22
C GLY A 116 -6.44 -4.89 -16.45
N SER A 117 -6.95 -6.11 -16.65
CA SER A 117 -8.02 -6.70 -15.83
C SER A 117 -7.51 -7.08 -14.44
N ILE A 118 -6.83 -6.15 -13.75
CA ILE A 118 -6.45 -6.31 -12.35
C ILE A 118 -7.75 -6.56 -11.61
N GLY A 119 -7.84 -7.71 -10.95
CA GLY A 119 -9.06 -8.25 -10.37
C GLY A 119 -9.88 -7.13 -9.72
N SER A 120 -11.16 -7.06 -10.07
CA SER A 120 -12.08 -5.97 -9.73
C SER A 120 -12.22 -5.70 -8.22
N SER A 121 -11.60 -6.53 -7.37
CA SER A 121 -11.65 -6.50 -5.92
C SER A 121 -10.37 -5.92 -5.29
N SER A 122 -10.55 -5.21 -4.17
CA SER A 122 -9.47 -4.68 -3.34
C SER A 122 -8.48 -5.75 -2.84
N GLU A 123 -8.94 -6.99 -2.66
CA GLU A 123 -8.14 -8.08 -2.13
C GLU A 123 -7.15 -8.64 -3.15
N GLY A 124 -7.56 -8.78 -4.42
CA GLY A 124 -6.67 -9.20 -5.50
C GLY A 124 -5.53 -8.19 -5.73
N LEU A 125 -5.86 -6.90 -5.69
CA LEU A 125 -4.88 -5.82 -5.76
C LEU A 125 -3.93 -5.85 -4.56
N ALA A 126 -4.44 -5.97 -3.33
CA ALA A 126 -3.60 -6.07 -2.13
C ALA A 126 -2.63 -7.25 -2.20
N LYS A 127 -3.11 -8.43 -2.65
CA LYS A 127 -2.27 -9.62 -2.83
C LYS A 127 -1.18 -9.41 -3.87
N SER A 128 -1.50 -8.84 -5.02
CA SER A 128 -0.53 -8.59 -6.10
C SER A 128 0.56 -7.59 -5.66
N LEU A 129 0.17 -6.50 -4.99
CA LEU A 129 1.10 -5.54 -4.42
C LEU A 129 2.01 -6.19 -3.39
N MET A 130 1.43 -6.97 -2.48
CA MET A 130 2.17 -7.65 -1.43
C MET A 130 3.15 -8.69 -1.96
N GLN A 131 2.85 -9.33 -3.09
CA GLN A 131 3.82 -10.18 -3.77
C GLN A 131 5.05 -9.39 -4.23
N GLY A 132 4.87 -8.21 -4.85
CA GLY A 132 5.97 -7.33 -5.26
C GLY A 132 6.74 -6.78 -4.06
N ILE A 133 6.04 -6.15 -3.12
CA ILE A 133 6.60 -5.61 -1.87
C ILE A 133 7.41 -6.69 -1.15
N SER A 134 6.86 -7.89 -0.96
CA SER A 134 7.56 -8.96 -0.26
C SER A 134 8.78 -9.51 -1.00
N LYS A 135 8.98 -9.21 -2.29
CA LYS A 135 10.23 -9.52 -3.03
C LYS A 135 11.30 -8.45 -2.82
N ASP A 136 10.92 -7.20 -2.63
CA ASP A 136 11.88 -6.10 -2.54
C ASP A 136 11.97 -5.50 -1.12
N PHE A 137 11.25 -6.09 -0.15
CA PHE A 137 11.23 -5.62 1.23
C PHE A 137 12.61 -5.75 1.88
N PRO A 138 13.15 -4.68 2.50
CA PRO A 138 14.52 -4.65 2.99
C PRO A 138 14.74 -5.44 4.30
N TYR A 139 13.68 -5.68 5.09
CA TYR A 139 13.79 -6.33 6.40
C TYR A 139 13.44 -7.82 6.38
N LYS A 140 13.91 -8.53 5.36
CA LYS A 140 13.75 -9.98 5.29
C LYS A 140 14.71 -10.65 6.27
N LYS A 141 14.24 -11.69 6.94
CA LYS A 141 15.18 -12.64 7.57
C LYS A 141 16.01 -13.26 6.45
N ASP A 142 17.32 -13.14 6.56
CA ASP A 142 18.24 -13.91 5.72
C ASP A 142 17.90 -15.39 5.87
N LYS A 143 17.87 -16.09 4.74
CA LYS A 143 17.69 -17.55 4.75
C LYS A 143 18.98 -18.29 5.12
N ASP A 144 20.08 -17.58 5.29
CA ASP A 144 21.36 -18.18 5.66
C ASP A 144 22.00 -17.41 6.82
N LYS A 145 21.91 -18.02 8.00
CA LYS A 145 23.10 -18.18 8.84
C LYS A 145 22.98 -19.54 9.55
N PRO A 146 24.01 -20.41 9.45
CA PRO A 146 23.99 -21.77 10.02
C PRO A 146 23.78 -21.78 11.53
#